data_AF-A0A2V9P0S4-F1
#
_entry.id   AF-A0A2V9P0S4-F1
#
_cell.length_a   1.000
_cell.length_b   1.000
_cell.length_c   1.000
_cell.angle_alpha   90.00
_cell.angle_beta   90.00
_cell.angle_gamma   90.00
#
_symmetry.space_group_name_H-M   'P 1'
#
loop_
_entity.id
_entity.type
_entity.pdbx_description
1 polymer ?
#
loop_
_entity_poly.entity_id
_entity_poly.type
_entity_poly.pdbx_seq_one_letter_code
_entity_poly.pdbx_strand_id
1 'polypeptide(L)' 'MLLSAGEKASMNVLIVEDSRFLRVSNERALQHAGYNVITAADGEEGLRLA' A
#
# COMPACT_ATOMS: atom_id res chain seq x y z
N MET A 1 14.45 -29.75 -4.13
CA MET A 1 13.91 -28.78 -3.17
C MET A 1 14.78 -27.53 -3.28
N LEU A 2 14.54 -26.71 -4.30
CA LEU A 2 15.40 -25.57 -4.60
C LEU A 2 14.87 -24.33 -3.89
N LEU A 3 15.78 -23.73 -3.13
CA LEU A 3 15.67 -22.60 -2.22
C LEU A 3 14.62 -21.56 -2.64
N SER A 4 13.72 -21.27 -1.70
CA SER A 4 12.71 -20.20 -1.74
C SER A 4 13.37 -18.92 -2.25
N ALA A 5 12.85 -18.40 -3.37
CA ALA A 5 13.26 -17.10 -3.90
C ALA A 5 13.23 -16.10 -2.74
N GLY A 6 14.38 -15.49 -2.46
CA GLY A 6 14.59 -14.67 -1.27
C GLY A 6 13.42 -13.74 -1.01
N GLU A 7 12.99 -13.63 0.25
CA GLU A 7 11.95 -12.71 0.68
C GLU A 7 12.26 -11.31 0.15
N LYS A 8 11.65 -10.97 -0.99
CA LYS A 8 11.73 -9.64 -1.57
C LYS A 8 10.99 -8.76 -0.60
N ALA A 9 11.72 -8.03 0.26
CA ALA A 9 11.15 -7.15 1.25
C ALA A 9 10.11 -6.25 0.56
N SER A 10 8.83 -6.54 0.77
CA SER A 10 7.74 -5.78 0.17
C SER A 10 7.71 -4.44 0.87
N MET A 11 7.98 -3.37 0.11
CA MET A 11 8.04 -2.04 0.66
C MET A 11 6.63 -1.59 1.05
N ASN A 12 6.48 -1.05 2.26
CA ASN A 12 5.20 -0.56 2.77
C ASN A 12 4.91 0.83 2.19
N VAL A 13 3.70 1.06 1.71
CA VAL A 13 3.23 2.34 1.14
C VAL A 13 1.94 2.76 1.85
N LEU A 14 1.92 3.99 2.38
CA LEU A 14 0.71 4.63 2.90
C LEU A 14 0.15 5.61 1.85
N ILE A 15 -1.09 5.38 1.43
CA ILE A 15 -1.83 6.29 0.54
C ILE A 15 -2.77 7.14 1.38
N VAL A 16 -2.61 8.46 1.35
CA VAL A 16 -3.56 9.41 1.92
C VAL A 16 -4.30 10.10 0.77
N GLU A 17 -5.59 9.83 0.63
CA GLU A 17 -6.40 10.25 -0.52
C GLU A 17 -7.86 10.43 -0.11
N ASP A 18 -8.45 11.61 -0.37
CA ASP A 18 -9.80 11.98 0.06
C ASP A 18 -10.90 11.38 -0.85
N SER A 19 -10.60 11.16 -2.12
CA SER A 19 -11.51 10.49 -3.04
C SER A 19 -11.47 8.98 -2.90
N ARG A 20 -12.58 8.36 -2.48
CA ARG A 20 -12.72 6.90 -2.39
C ARG A 20 -12.37 6.19 -3.71
N PHE A 21 -12.76 6.75 -4.85
CA PHE A 21 -12.52 6.15 -6.15
C PHE A 21 -11.03 6.14 -6.51
N LEU A 22 -10.33 7.24 -6.27
CA LEU A 22 -8.89 7.35 -6.52
C LEU A 22 -8.09 6.48 -5.54
N ARG A 23 -8.48 6.46 -4.26
CA ARG A 23 -7.84 5.65 -3.22
C ARG A 23 -7.83 4.17 -3.59
N VAL A 24 -8.99 3.62 -3.99
CA VAL A 24 -9.11 2.21 -4.43
C VAL A 24 -8.33 1.95 -5.71
N SER A 25 -8.32 2.89 -6.66
CA SER A 25 -7.59 2.73 -7.92
C SER A 25 -6.08 2.67 -7.68
N ASN A 26 -5.55 3.57 -6.83
CA ASN A 26 -4.14 3.64 -6.49
C ASN A 26 -3.69 2.45 -5.63
N GLU A 27 -4.52 2.04 -4.66
CA GLU A 27 -4.28 0.85 -3.84
C GLU A 27 -4.07 -0.39 -4.72
N ARG A 28 -5.00 -0.63 -5.66
CA ARG A 28 -4.90 -1.77 -6.58
C ARG A 28 -3.65 -1.71 -7.44
N ALA A 29 -3.32 -0.54 -7.99
CA ALA A 29 -2.13 -0.39 -8.84
C ALA A 29 -0.84 -0.72 -8.08
N LEU A 30 -0.72 -0.25 -6.84
CA LEU A 30 0.46 -0.48 -6.00
C LEU A 30 0.52 -1.92 -5.47
N GLN A 31 -0.61 -2.53 -5.10
CA GLN A 31 -0.67 -3.95 -4.74
C GLN A 31 -0.26 -4.84 -5.93
N HIS A 32 -0.71 -4.54 -7.16
CA HIS A 32 -0.28 -5.26 -8.36
C HIS A 32 1.22 -5.11 -8.64
N ALA A 33 1.83 -4.00 -8.23
CA ALA A 33 3.28 -3.79 -8.32
C ALA A 33 4.08 -4.51 -7.21
N GLY A 34 3.40 -5.18 -6.26
CA GLY A 34 4.02 -5.98 -5.20
C GLY A 34 4.34 -5.20 -3.92
N TYR A 35 3.72 -4.04 -3.70
CA TYR A 35 3.82 -3.28 -2.45
C TYR A 35 2.79 -3.74 -1.42
N ASN A 36 3.12 -3.63 -0.14
CA ASN A 36 2.11 -3.71 0.92
C ASN A 36 1.51 -2.32 1.08
N VAL A 37 0.21 -2.19 0.84
CA VAL A 37 -0.45 -0.89 0.81
C VAL A 37 -1.38 -0.74 2.01
N ILE A 38 -1.28 0.40 2.70
CA ILE A 38 -2.23 0.88 3.70
C ILE A 38 -2.85 2.15 3.14
N THR A 39 -4.14 2.39 3.42
CA THR A 39 -4.84 3.58 2.92
C THR A 39 -5.46 4.36 4.07
N ALA A 40 -5.56 5.68 3.89
CA ALA A 40 -6.22 6.62 4.78
C ALA A 40 -7.10 7.55 3.94
N ALA A 41 -8.27 7.92 4.48
CA ALA A 41 -9.21 8.83 3.84
C ALA A 41 -8.85 10.31 4.03
N ASP A 42 -8.00 10.62 5.01
CA ASP A 42 -7.57 11.98 5.31
C ASP A 42 -6.22 11.99 6.04
N GLY A 43 -5.69 13.19 6.27
CA GLY A 43 -4.41 13.38 6.92
C GLY A 43 -4.37 12.98 8.40
N GLU A 44 -5.50 13.03 9.11
CA GLU A 44 -5.55 12.66 10.53
C GLU A 44 -5.46 11.13 10.69
N GLU A 45 -6.22 10.40 9.86
CA GLU A 45 -6.09 8.95 9.74
C GLU A 45 -4.69 8.56 9.24
N GLY A 46 -4.16 9.25 8.22
CA GLY A 46 -2.83 9.00 7.69
C GLY A 46 -1.73 9.17 8.74
N LEU A 47 -1.81 10.25 9.54
CA LEU A 47 -0.83 10.51 10.61
C LEU A 47 -0.87 9.45 11.72
N ARG A 48 -2.04 8.88 12.03
CA ARG A 48 -2.16 7.79 13.01
C ARG A 48 -1.57 6.46 12.54
N LEU A 49 -1.45 6.27 11.23
CA LEU A 49 -1.03 5.01 10.60
C LEU A 49 0.46 4.97 10.24
N ALA A 50 1.17 6.10 10.30
CA ALA A 50 2.60 6.23 10.03
C ALA A 50 3.45 6.03 11.29
#